data_AF-A0A7S2TDB1-F1
#
_entry.id   AF-A0A7S2TDB1-F1
#
_cell.length_a   1.000
_cell.length_b   1.000
_cell.length_c   1.000
_cell.angle_alpha   90.00
_cell.angle_beta   90.00
_cell.angle_gamma   90.00
#
_symmetry.space_group_name_H-M   'P 1'
#
loop_
_entity.id
_entity.type
_entity.pdbx_description
1 polymer ?
#
loop_
_entity_poly.entity_id
_entity_poly.type
_entity_poly.pdbx_seq_one_letter_code
_entity_poly.pdbx_strand_id
1 'polypeptide(L)'
;RFSVRNMVPNTKVFAHIHEGVSCEQAGGHHWNASQTKTDFWNAGPTVTADQDGNAMGGLDVSRQEGGFPFSENILHAVVIHNNNGTRVGCGTLTLFEYIY
;
A
#
# COMPACT_ATOMS: atom_id res chain seq x y z
N ARG A 1 0.61 -2.48 -8.21
CA ARG A 1 0.14 -3.85 -7.88
C ARG A 1 1.08 -4.43 -6.83
N PHE A 2 0.61 -5.36 -6.01
CA PHE A 2 1.45 -6.09 -5.05
C PHE A 2 1.09 -7.57 -5.02
N SER A 3 2.02 -8.40 -4.55
CA SER A 3 1.80 -9.82 -4.30
C SER A 3 2.52 -10.24 -3.04
N VAL A 4 1.88 -11.08 -2.24
CA VAL A 4 2.48 -11.74 -1.07
C VAL A 4 2.33 -13.26 -1.19
N ARG A 5 3.24 -13.99 -0.58
CA ARG A 5 3.29 -15.45 -0.56
C ARG A 5 3.61 -15.91 0.86
N ASN A 6 3.38 -17.20 1.13
CA ASN A 6 3.65 -17.83 2.43
C ASN A 6 2.88 -17.18 3.59
N MET A 7 1.71 -16.60 3.32
CA MET A 7 0.79 -16.15 4.35
C MET A 7 0.07 -17.35 4.95
N VAL A 8 -0.43 -17.21 6.19
CA VAL A 8 -1.42 -18.17 6.71
C VAL A 8 -2.66 -18.10 5.78
N PRO A 9 -3.20 -19.24 5.32
CA PRO A 9 -4.38 -19.25 4.46
C PRO A 9 -5.55 -18.43 5.02
N ASN A 10 -6.31 -17.78 4.15
CA ASN A 10 -7.43 -16.90 4.49
C ASN A 10 -7.07 -15.64 5.30
N THR A 11 -5.77 -15.32 5.43
CA THR A 11 -5.33 -14.04 6.00
C THR A 11 -5.71 -12.89 5.07
N LYS A 12 -6.36 -11.85 5.60
CA LYS A 12 -6.54 -10.59 4.86
C LYS A 12 -5.23 -9.83 4.85
N VAL A 13 -4.87 -9.30 3.70
CA VAL A 13 -3.73 -8.41 3.50
C VAL A 13 -4.19 -7.15 2.79
N PHE A 14 -3.60 -6.03 3.17
CA PHE A 14 -3.92 -4.73 2.59
C PHE A 14 -2.65 -3.92 2.48
N ALA A 15 -2.62 -3.02 1.49
CA ALA A 15 -1.46 -2.21 1.21
C ALA A 15 -1.87 -0.75 1.11
N HIS A 16 -1.00 0.12 1.59
CA HIS A 16 -1.20 1.57 1.57
C HIS A 16 0.12 2.32 1.52
N ILE A 17 0.02 3.60 1.15
CA ILE A 17 1.16 4.49 1.00
C ILE A 17 1.41 5.19 2.33
N HIS A 18 2.68 5.26 2.70
CA HIS A 18 3.18 5.77 3.96
C HIS A 18 3.93 7.09 3.74
N GLU A 19 3.90 7.98 4.73
CA GLU A 19 4.47 9.35 4.60
C GLU A 19 5.99 9.32 4.43
N GLY A 20 6.66 8.29 4.93
CA GLY A 20 8.08 8.05 4.77
C GLY A 20 8.46 7.54 3.39
N VAL A 21 9.72 7.78 3.01
CA VAL A 21 10.27 7.43 1.70
C VAL A 21 11.09 6.12 1.69
N SER A 22 11.20 5.47 2.85
CA SER A 22 11.87 4.18 3.04
C SER A 22 11.07 3.26 3.97
N CYS A 23 11.37 1.96 3.93
CA CYS A 23 10.69 0.96 4.75
C CYS A 23 11.03 1.08 6.23
N GLU A 24 12.25 1.49 6.53
CA GLU A 24 12.77 1.70 7.88
C GLU A 24 12.09 2.90 8.55
N GLN A 25 11.74 3.92 7.75
CA GLN A 25 11.20 5.19 8.23
C GLN A 25 9.82 5.50 7.65
N ALA A 26 9.02 4.47 7.35
CA ALA A 26 7.72 4.63 6.69
C ALA A 26 6.74 5.58 7.43
N GLY A 27 6.80 5.67 8.76
CA GLY A 27 5.90 6.55 9.51
C GLY A 27 4.42 6.14 9.40
N GLY A 28 3.52 7.13 9.46
CA GLY A 28 2.08 6.98 9.30
C GLY A 28 1.61 6.92 7.84
N HIS A 29 0.30 7.00 7.62
CA HIS A 29 -0.28 6.97 6.28
C HIS A 29 -0.03 8.28 5.51
N HIS A 30 0.29 8.19 4.22
CA HIS A 30 0.44 9.34 3.32
C HIS A 30 -0.89 9.71 2.69
N TRP A 31 -1.61 10.67 3.27
CA TRP A 31 -2.89 11.13 2.72
C TRP A 31 -3.10 12.63 2.96
N ASN A 32 -3.88 13.27 2.09
CA ASN A 32 -4.14 14.70 2.20
C ASN A 32 -5.48 14.99 2.91
N ALA A 33 -5.42 15.22 4.22
CA ALA A 33 -6.58 15.58 5.04
C ALA A 33 -7.30 16.89 4.62
N SER A 34 -6.66 17.71 3.79
CA SER A 34 -7.26 18.93 3.24
C SER A 34 -8.13 18.64 2.01
N GLN A 35 -7.95 17.48 1.38
CA GLN A 35 -8.65 17.06 0.15
C GLN A 35 -9.68 15.95 0.42
N THR A 36 -9.35 15.00 1.30
CA THR A 36 -10.28 13.98 1.77
C THR A 36 -10.55 14.20 3.26
N LYS A 37 -11.81 14.11 3.71
CA LYS A 37 -12.13 14.26 5.14
C LYS A 37 -11.76 13.03 5.96
N THR A 38 -11.57 11.89 5.29
CA THR A 38 -11.29 10.59 5.89
C THR A 38 -10.06 10.01 5.25
N ASP A 39 -9.20 9.42 6.07
CA ASP A 39 -8.06 8.64 5.63
C ASP A 39 -8.55 7.38 4.90
N PHE A 40 -8.37 7.37 3.58
CA PHE A 40 -8.76 6.28 2.71
C PHE A 40 -8.00 4.98 3.01
N TRP A 41 -6.76 5.09 3.49
CA TRP A 41 -5.90 3.93 3.75
C TRP A 41 -6.41 3.07 4.91
N ASN A 42 -7.16 3.65 5.85
CA ASN A 42 -7.81 2.88 6.94
C ASN A 42 -8.79 1.81 6.43
N ALA A 43 -9.45 2.05 5.31
CA ALA A 43 -10.39 1.11 4.69
C ALA A 43 -9.81 0.47 3.42
N GLY A 44 -8.51 0.69 3.15
CA GLY A 44 -7.87 0.52 1.85
C GLY A 44 -7.98 -0.86 1.20
N PRO A 45 -7.43 -1.00 -0.02
CA PRO A 45 -7.60 -2.20 -0.83
C PRO A 45 -7.13 -3.45 -0.09
N THR A 46 -8.09 -4.33 0.19
CA THR A 46 -7.88 -5.57 0.95
C THR A 46 -8.10 -6.76 0.03
N VAL A 47 -7.18 -7.72 0.10
CA VAL A 47 -7.27 -9.01 -0.59
C VAL A 47 -7.03 -10.13 0.41
N THR A 48 -7.61 -11.30 0.17
CA THR A 48 -7.47 -12.46 1.06
C THR A 48 -6.50 -13.46 0.44
N ALA A 49 -5.56 -13.96 1.24
CA ALA A 49 -4.69 -15.04 0.81
C ALA A 49 -5.49 -16.32 0.54
N ASP A 50 -5.19 -16.97 -0.58
CA ASP A 50 -5.79 -18.25 -0.97
C ASP A 50 -5.33 -19.40 -0.07
N GLN A 51 -5.75 -20.63 -0.39
CA GLN A 51 -5.40 -21.82 0.39
C GLN A 51 -3.89 -22.15 0.37
N ASP A 52 -3.17 -21.64 -0.63
CA ASP A 52 -1.72 -21.79 -0.76
C ASP A 52 -0.96 -20.61 -0.10
N GLY A 53 -1.67 -19.69 0.54
CA GLY A 53 -1.08 -18.52 1.21
C GLY A 53 -0.62 -17.43 0.24
N ASN A 54 -1.11 -17.41 -1.00
CA ASN A 54 -0.82 -16.37 -1.98
C ASN A 54 -1.92 -15.32 -2.03
N ALA A 55 -1.55 -14.05 -2.17
CA ALA A 55 -2.52 -12.99 -2.43
C ALA A 55 -1.94 -11.97 -3.42
N MET A 56 -2.79 -11.46 -4.32
CA MET A 56 -2.43 -10.43 -5.27
C MET A 56 -3.46 -9.30 -5.23
N GLY A 57 -2.97 -8.06 -5.17
CA GLY A 57 -3.81 -6.87 -5.05
C GLY A 57 -3.31 -5.68 -5.86
N GLY A 58 -4.11 -4.63 -5.86
CA GLY A 58 -3.80 -3.34 -6.47
C GLY A 58 -4.12 -2.21 -5.52
N LEU A 59 -3.38 -1.10 -5.66
CA LEU A 59 -3.76 0.17 -5.07
C LEU A 59 -4.13 1.08 -6.22
N ASP A 60 -5.31 1.68 -6.15
CA ASP A 60 -5.65 2.80 -7.00
C ASP A 60 -5.11 4.05 -6.32
N VAL A 61 -4.16 4.70 -6.99
CA VAL A 61 -3.43 5.85 -6.48
C VAL A 61 -3.86 7.07 -7.26
N SER A 62 -4.90 7.73 -6.77
CA SER A 62 -5.37 8.98 -7.33
C SER A 62 -5.74 9.99 -6.25
N ARG A 63 -6.11 11.19 -6.68
CA ARG A 63 -6.52 12.26 -5.77
C ARG A 63 -7.81 11.91 -5.03
N GLN A 64 -8.65 11.05 -5.61
CA GLN A 64 -9.92 10.61 -5.03
C GLN A 64 -9.69 9.67 -3.84
N GLU A 65 -8.70 8.79 -3.94
CA GLU A 65 -8.36 7.85 -2.87
C GLU A 65 -7.43 8.50 -1.84
N GLY A 66 -6.23 8.93 -2.25
CA GLY A 66 -5.20 9.41 -1.32
C GLY A 66 -5.21 10.92 -1.05
N GLY A 67 -6.04 11.70 -1.77
CA GLY A 67 -6.01 13.16 -1.70
C GLY A 67 -4.82 13.82 -2.43
N PHE A 68 -3.91 13.02 -2.98
CA PHE A 68 -2.73 13.45 -3.73
C PHE A 68 -2.81 12.99 -5.19
N PRO A 69 -2.34 13.79 -6.16
CA PRO A 69 -2.11 13.28 -7.51
C PRO A 69 -1.02 12.20 -7.48
N PHE A 70 -1.03 11.30 -8.47
CA PHE A 70 -0.09 10.17 -8.54
C PHE A 70 1.38 10.58 -8.37
N SER A 71 1.79 11.71 -8.96
CA SER A 71 3.16 12.23 -8.87
C SER A 71 3.64 12.48 -7.44
N GLU A 72 2.74 12.92 -6.54
CA GLU A 72 3.05 13.20 -5.13
C GLU A 72 3.05 11.93 -4.26
N ASN A 73 2.77 10.77 -4.84
CA ASN A 73 2.89 9.47 -4.17
C ASN A 73 4.19 8.76 -4.54
N ILE A 74 4.89 9.22 -5.58
CA ILE A 74 6.18 8.64 -6.00
C ILE A 74 7.23 8.87 -4.92
N LEU A 75 8.14 7.91 -4.75
CA LEU A 75 9.16 7.79 -3.71
C LEU A 75 8.65 7.56 -2.28
N HIS A 76 7.34 7.50 -2.06
CA HIS A 76 6.80 7.09 -0.77
C HIS A 76 6.82 5.56 -0.61
N ALA A 77 6.94 5.10 0.64
CA ALA A 77 6.89 3.68 0.97
C ALA A 77 5.47 3.14 0.79
N VAL A 78 5.36 1.97 0.16
CA VAL A 78 4.14 1.16 0.11
C VAL A 78 4.34 -0.01 1.06
N VAL A 79 3.54 -0.07 2.12
CA VAL A 79 3.64 -1.11 3.14
C VAL A 79 2.44 -2.03 3.03
N ILE A 80 2.69 -3.33 3.10
CA ILE A 80 1.67 -4.37 3.12
C ILE A 80 1.53 -4.85 4.56
N HIS A 81 0.30 -4.89 5.04
CA HIS A 81 -0.05 -5.38 6.36
C HIS A 81 -0.93 -6.63 6.28
N ASN A 82 -0.89 -7.45 7.32
CA ASN A 82 -1.92 -8.47 7.57
C ASN A 82 -3.07 -7.88 8.41
N ASN A 83 -4.14 -8.66 8.62
CA ASN A 83 -5.30 -8.29 9.43
C ASN A 83 -5.02 -7.93 10.90
N ASN A 84 -3.84 -8.27 11.43
CA ASN A 84 -3.38 -7.88 12.76
C ASN A 84 -2.61 -6.54 12.76
N GLY A 85 -2.48 -5.89 11.60
CA GLY A 85 -1.69 -4.67 11.43
C GLY A 85 -0.18 -4.92 11.34
N THR A 86 0.29 -6.17 11.34
CA THR A 86 1.71 -6.50 11.20
C THR A 86 2.19 -6.19 9.79
N ARG A 87 3.34 -5.52 9.65
CA ARG A 87 4.01 -5.30 8.36
C ARG A 87 4.55 -6.62 7.83
N VAL A 88 4.11 -7.04 6.65
CA VAL A 88 4.52 -8.31 6.00
C VAL A 88 5.28 -8.09 4.69
N GLY A 89 5.35 -6.85 4.22
CA GLY A 89 6.14 -6.46 3.05
C GLY A 89 6.23 -4.95 2.94
N CYS A 90 7.26 -4.46 2.26
CA CYS A 90 7.41 -3.04 1.98
C CYS A 90 8.27 -2.83 0.72
N GLY A 91 7.99 -1.75 -0.01
CA GLY A 91 8.85 -1.24 -1.06
C GLY A 91 8.54 0.22 -1.39
N THR A 92 9.51 0.94 -1.94
CA THR A 92 9.32 2.33 -2.37
C THR A 92 8.62 2.39 -3.72
N LEU A 93 7.58 3.22 -3.85
CA LEU A 93 6.89 3.44 -5.13
C LEU A 93 7.81 4.22 -6.07
N THR A 94 8.26 3.57 -7.14
CA THR A 94 9.13 4.20 -8.15
C THR A 94 8.47 4.15 -9.52
N LEU A 95 8.86 5.07 -10.39
CA LEU A 95 8.58 4.97 -11.81
C LEU A 95 9.60 4.02 -12.42
N PHE A 96 9.14 2.97 -13.07
CA PHE A 96 10.00 2.20 -13.97
C PHE A 96 10.07 2.95 -15.30
N GLU A 97 11.15 3.69 -15.53
CA GLU A 97 11.50 4.11 -16.89
C GLU A 97 12.02 2.89 -17.64
N TYR A 98 11.31 2.49 -18.71
CA TYR A 98 11.90 1.63 -19.73
C TYR A 98 12.90 2.49 -20.51
N ILE A 99 14.18 2.39 -20.15
CA ILE A 99 15.27 2.83 -21.02
C ILE A 99 15.42 1.72 -22.07
N TYR A 100 14.97 1.99 -23.30
CA TYR A 100 15.24 1.14 -24.47
C TYR A 100 16.70 1.24 -24.90
#